data_AF-A0AB39P099-F1
#
_entry.id   AF-A0AB39P099-F1
#
_cell.length_a   1.000
_cell.length_b   1.000
_cell.length_c   1.000
_cell.angle_alpha   90.00
_cell.angle_beta   90.00
_cell.angle_gamma   90.00
#
_symmetry.space_group_name_H-M   'P 1'
#
loop_
_entity.id
_entity.type
_entity.pdbx_description
1 polymer ?
#
loop_
_entity_poly.entity_id
_entity_poly.type
_entity_poly.pdbx_seq_one_letter_code
_entity_poly.pdbx_strand_id
1 'polypeptide(L)' 'MGHHKVDYLTDIQERVLACIREHIAEDGEAPTVAEISVGVGRSVGAVHYQLRELEAKHAIALEPRRARGIRLT' A
#
# COMPACT_ATOMS: atom_id res chain seq x y z
N MET A 1 -19.48 7.48 8.87
CA MET A 1 -19.08 6.09 8.56
C MET A 1 -17.57 6.14 8.37
N GLY A 2 -16.84 5.52 9.30
CA GLY A 2 -15.49 5.93 9.67
C GLY A 2 -14.44 5.71 8.59
N HIS A 3 -13.99 6.80 7.95
CA HIS A 3 -12.60 6.86 7.51
C HIS A 3 -11.78 7.07 8.78
N HIS A 4 -11.22 5.98 9.33
CA HIS A 4 -10.04 6.09 10.18
C HIS A 4 -8.97 6.74 9.30
N LYS A 5 -8.93 8.08 9.32
CA LYS A 5 -7.72 8.78 8.92
C LYS A 5 -6.70 8.26 9.90
N VAL A 6 -5.79 7.44 9.41
CA VAL A 6 -4.77 6.83 10.23
C VAL A 6 -3.90 8.02 10.63
N ASP A 7 -4.19 8.65 11.77
CA ASP A 7 -3.69 9.98 12.20
C ASP A 7 -2.15 10.07 12.33
N TYR A 8 -1.44 9.01 11.92
CA TYR A 8 0.00 8.83 11.97
C TYR A 8 0.64 8.49 10.62
N LEU A 9 -0.13 8.45 9.52
CA LEU A 9 0.46 8.22 8.19
C LEU A 9 1.00 9.52 7.61
N THR A 10 2.16 9.43 6.99
CA THR A 10 2.70 10.54 6.19
C THR A 10 1.95 10.65 4.87
N ASP A 11 2.02 11.80 4.20
CA ASP A 11 1.35 12.00 2.90
C ASP A 11 1.72 10.92 1.87
N ILE A 12 2.97 10.43 1.91
CA ILE A 12 3.41 9.38 0.99
C ILE A 12 2.81 8.02 1.35
N GLN A 13 2.65 7.72 2.64
CA GLN A 13 2.01 6.49 3.11
C GLN A 13 0.53 6.48 2.76
N GLU A 14 -0.16 7.61 2.90
CA GLU A 14 -1.55 7.74 2.46
C GLU A 14 -1.68 7.54 0.95
N ARG A 15 -0.79 8.11 0.13
CA ARG A 15 -0.81 7.88 -1.32
C ARG A 15 -0.57 6.42 -1.71
N VAL A 16 0.38 5.75 -1.06
CA VAL A 16 0.63 4.31 -1.28
C VAL A 16 -0.61 3.49 -0.88
N LEU A 17 -1.21 3.80 0.26
CA LEU A 17 -2.40 3.10 0.75
C LEU A 17 -3.63 3.36 -0.14
N ALA A 18 -3.79 4.59 -0.65
CA ALA A 18 -4.85 4.94 -1.59
C ALA A 18 -4.72 4.14 -2.89
N CYS A 19 -3.52 4.09 -3.47
CA CYS A 19 -3.24 3.30 -4.67
C CYS A 19 -3.57 1.81 -4.47
N ILE A 20 -3.23 1.23 -3.31
CA ILE A 20 -3.59 -0.15 -2.99
C ILE A 20 -5.11 -0.33 -2.92
N ARG A 21 -5.82 0.57 -2.24
CA ARG A 21 -7.28 0.51 -2.09
C ARG A 21 -8.00 0.66 -3.42
N GLU A 22 -7.56 1.58 -4.26
CA GLU A 22 -8.10 1.82 -5.60
C GLU A 22 -7.96 0.56 -6.47
N HIS A 23 -6.76 -0.03 -6.55
CA HIS A 23 -6.53 -1.21 -7.37
C HIS A 23 -7.33 -2.44 -6.88
N ILE A 24 -7.46 -2.62 -5.56
CA ILE A 24 -8.32 -3.68 -5.01
C ILE A 24 -9.80 -3.43 -5.37
N ALA A 25 -10.24 -2.18 -5.32
CA ALA A 25 -11.63 -1.82 -5.64
C ALA A 25 -11.95 -1.98 -7.13
N GLU A 26 -11.00 -1.70 -8.02
CA GLU A 26 -11.18 -1.77 -9.48
C GLU A 26 -10.93 -3.17 -10.05
N ASP A 27 -9.81 -3.79 -9.68
CA ASP A 27 -9.33 -5.05 -10.28
C ASP A 27 -9.63 -6.29 -9.41
N GLY A 28 -10.05 -6.09 -8.16
CA GLY A 28 -10.33 -7.17 -7.21
C GLY A 28 -9.07 -7.83 -6.62
N GLU A 29 -7.89 -7.34 -6.97
CA GLU A 29 -6.61 -7.85 -6.50
C GLU A 29 -5.67 -6.73 -6.05
N ALA A 30 -4.71 -7.07 -5.19
CA ALA A 30 -3.73 -6.10 -4.73
C ALA A 30 -2.69 -5.78 -5.82
N PRO A 31 -2.19 -4.54 -5.88
CA PRO A 31 -1.16 -4.18 -6.84
C PRO A 31 0.19 -4.76 -6.41
N THR A 32 1.05 -5.00 -7.38
CA THR A 32 2.46 -5.30 -7.20
C THR A 32 3.23 -4.05 -6.80
N VAL A 33 4.42 -4.23 -6.21
CA VAL A 33 5.31 -3.11 -5.85
C VAL A 33 5.68 -2.25 -7.07
N ALA A 34 5.78 -2.87 -8.26
CA ALA A 34 6.06 -2.17 -9.51
C ALA A 34 4.88 -1.30 -9.97
N GLU A 35 3.65 -1.80 -9.89
CA GLU A 35 2.44 -1.03 -10.21
C GLU A 35 2.28 0.16 -9.24
N ILE A 36 2.50 -0.05 -7.94
CA ILE A 36 2.47 1.04 -6.96
C ILE A 36 3.57 2.07 -7.25
N SER A 37 4.78 1.63 -7.60
CA SER A 37 5.89 2.51 -7.98
C SER A 37 5.53 3.44 -9.13
N VAL A 38 4.86 2.91 -10.16
CA VAL A 38 4.34 3.71 -11.28
C VAL A 38 3.22 4.64 -10.81
N GLY A 39 2.23 4.13 -10.08
CA GLY A 39 1.06 4.90 -9.63
C GLY A 39 1.41 6.07 -8.70
N VAL A 40 2.38 5.90 -7.80
CA VAL A 40 2.80 6.95 -6.85
C VAL A 40 3.99 7.78 -7.32
N GLY A 41 4.57 7.45 -8.49
CA GLY A 41 5.73 8.16 -9.05
C GLY A 41 6.99 8.06 -8.21
N ARG A 42 7.27 6.89 -7.62
CA ARG A 42 8.45 6.64 -6.76
C ARG A 42 9.20 5.41 -7.20
N SER A 43 10.47 5.28 -6.79
CA SER A 43 11.24 4.06 -7.06
C SER A 43 10.69 2.86 -6.29
N VAL A 44 10.87 1.67 -6.85
CA VAL A 44 10.49 0.39 -6.22
C VAL A 44 11.05 0.26 -4.80
N GLY A 45 12.32 0.67 -4.58
CA GLY A 45 12.94 0.63 -3.26
C GLY A 45 12.26 1.56 -2.25
N ALA A 46 11.87 2.77 -2.68
CA ALA A 46 11.14 3.71 -1.83
C ALA A 46 9.74 3.17 -1.48
N VAL A 47 9.03 2.59 -2.46
CA VAL A 47 7.74 1.95 -2.21
C VAL A 47 7.88 0.79 -1.23
N HIS A 48 8.87 -0.09 -1.43
CA HIS A 48 9.08 -1.22 -0.54
C HIS A 48 9.35 -0.77 0.91
N TYR A 49 10.11 0.31 1.11
CA TYR A 49 10.27 0.92 2.42
C TYR A 49 8.92 1.41 3.00
N GLN A 50 8.11 2.13 2.22
CA GLN A 50 6.80 2.61 2.69
C GLN A 50 5.84 1.46 3.02
N LEU A 51 5.86 0.36 2.26
CA LEU A 51 5.05 -0.83 2.54
C LEU A 51 5.45 -1.48 3.87
N ARG A 52 6.74 -1.52 4.20
CA ARG A 52 7.21 -2.01 5.51
C ARG A 52 6.78 -1.11 6.65
N GLU A 53 6.83 0.20 6.47
CA GLU A 53 6.32 1.15 7.46
C GLU A 53 4.80 1.00 7.66
N LEU A 54 4.03 0.81 6.59
CA LEU A 54 2.59 0.57 6.64
C LEU A 54 2.26 -0.77 7.35
N GLU A 55 3.05 -1.81 7.10
CA GLU A 55 2.95 -3.10 7.79
C GLU A 55 3.23 -2.95 9.29
N ALA A 56 4.31 -2.24 9.66
CA ALA A 56 4.66 -1.96 11.05
C ALA A 56 3.58 -1.14 11.78
N LYS A 57 2.84 -0.31 11.04
CA LYS A 57 1.69 0.47 11.55
C LYS A 57 0.37 -0.32 11.52
N HIS A 58 0.39 -1.60 11.18
CA HIS A 58 -0.80 -2.44 11.06
C HIS A 58 -1.88 -1.86 10.12
N ALA A 59 -1.45 -1.17 9.06
CA ALA A 59 -2.35 -0.68 8.00
C ALA A 59 -2.49 -1.69 6.85
N ILE A 60 -1.49 -2.55 6.67
CA ILE A 60 -1.47 -3.65 5.69
C ILE A 60 -0.74 -4.86 6.28
N ALA A 61 -0.88 -6.01 5.62
CA ALA A 61 -0.03 -7.19 5.82
C ALA A 61 0.64 -7.58 4.49
N LEU A 62 1.92 -7.94 4.54
CA LEU A 62 2.68 -8.41 3.38
C LEU A 62 2.87 -9.92 3.43
N GLU A 63 2.32 -10.64 2.44
CA GLU A 63 2.58 -12.06 2.27
C GLU A 63 3.92 -12.29 1.55
N PRO A 64 4.92 -12.92 2.20
CA PRO A 64 6.21 -13.15 1.57
C PRO A 64 6.08 -14.09 0.37
N ARG A 65 6.89 -13.85 -0.67
CA ARG A 65 6.98 -14.65 -1.90
C ARG A 65 5.72 -14.64 -2.79
N ARG A 66 4.80 -13.70 -2.60
CA ARG A 66 3.72 -13.40 -3.56
C ARG A 66 3.89 -12.02 -4.18
N ALA A 67 3.77 -11.94 -5.51
CA ALA A 67 3.81 -10.67 -6.24
C ALA A 67 2.65 -9.73 -5.84
N ARG A 68 1.44 -10.28 -5.66
CA ARG A 68 0.24 -9.58 -5.20
C ARG A 68 -0.13 -9.99 -3.77
N GLY A 69 0.85 -9.95 -2.88
CA GLY A 69 0.73 -10.43 -1.49
C GLY A 69 0.25 -9.38 -0.48
N ILE A 70 -0.22 -8.21 -0.92
CA ILE A 70 -0.60 -7.13 -0.01
C ILE A 70 -2.06 -7.34 0.43
N ARG A 71 -2.34 -7.27 1.73
CA ARG A 71 -3.69 -7.32 2.29
C ARG A 71 -3.97 -6.10 3.16
N LEU A 72 -5.19 -5.58 3.08
CA LEU A 72 -5.68 -4.54 4.00
C LEU A 72 -6.06 -5.19 5.34
N THR A 73 -5.74 -4.52 6.45
CA THR A 73 -6.04 -4.96 7.82
C THR A 73 -7.05 -4.07 8.51
#